data_AF-U4QEA6-F1
#
_entry.id   AF-U4QEA6-F1
#
_cell.length_a   1.000
_cell.length_b   1.000
_cell.length_c   1.000
_cell.angle_alpha   90.00
_cell.angle_beta   90.00
_cell.angle_gamma   90.00
#
_symmetry.space_group_name_H-M   'P 1'
#
loop_
_entity.id
_entity.type
_entity.pdbx_description
1 polymer ?
#
loop_
_entity_poly.entity_id
_entity_poly.type
_entity_poly.pdbx_seq_one_letter_code
_entity_poly.pdbx_strand_id
1 'polypeptide(L)'
;MLTSIVNAYIYRTSTQRTPYGMTASSKKWKLYKGETVTTYGGYYTFKNGKHYFKVGGPRKQYVRTYNLGPVIGTNTPSTTNKSNNSTTNANAEEATVTVQNAAGLANIYDNQGRAIQKNIKAGTKFVVDRFEVTSFADQFPPTAADSGFYRIKGTDTWIPALAVTANKKLVKHDYNNEHYGYIKFINDTDVYNADGTMQNHNGTKIVKQGGHIKVDKLVYIWVPSENKAELFYHLVGTKFYATGNVDQIEVGNNAYVKASDVEFINQGLTLTPSNTPEEAQAAAKK
;
A
#
# COMPACT_ATOMS: atom_id res chain seq x y z
N MET A 1 -3.91 -9.87 -7.97
CA MET A 1 -3.34 -10.24 -9.28
C MET A 1 -4.45 -10.72 -10.20
N LEU A 2 -4.41 -10.29 -11.46
CA LEU A 2 -5.39 -10.61 -12.51
C LEU A 2 -4.64 -11.12 -13.76
N THR A 3 -5.26 -12.01 -14.53
CA THR A 3 -4.67 -12.56 -15.76
C THR A 3 -5.22 -11.85 -16.99
N SER A 4 -4.37 -11.50 -17.95
CA SER A 4 -4.84 -10.97 -19.24
C SER A 4 -5.52 -12.07 -20.06
N ILE A 5 -6.79 -11.92 -20.40
CA ILE A 5 -7.55 -12.91 -21.19
C ILE A 5 -7.41 -12.71 -22.70
N VAL A 6 -6.84 -11.56 -23.10
CA VAL A 6 -6.50 -11.20 -24.47
C VAL A 6 -5.13 -10.52 -24.50
N ASN A 7 -4.60 -10.24 -25.68
CA ASN A 7 -3.47 -9.32 -25.80
C ASN A 7 -3.95 -7.89 -25.49
N ALA A 8 -3.41 -7.27 -24.46
CA ALA A 8 -3.93 -6.03 -23.89
C ALA A 8 -2.87 -4.93 -23.83
N TYR A 9 -3.17 -3.75 -24.36
CA TYR A 9 -2.27 -2.60 -24.25
C TYR A 9 -2.23 -2.02 -22.84
N ILE A 10 -1.05 -1.54 -22.44
CA ILE A 10 -0.87 -0.70 -21.25
C ILE A 10 -1.02 0.76 -21.67
N TYR A 11 -1.74 1.54 -20.87
CA TYR A 11 -2.09 2.94 -21.14
C TYR A 11 -1.46 3.87 -20.09
N ARG A 12 -1.18 5.11 -20.49
CA ARG A 12 -0.78 6.21 -19.60
C ARG A 12 -1.94 7.15 -19.30
N THR A 13 -2.82 7.32 -20.29
CA THR A 13 -4.01 8.17 -20.22
C THR A 13 -5.16 7.51 -20.98
N SER A 14 -6.31 8.16 -21.03
CA SER A 14 -7.48 7.69 -21.78
C SER A 14 -7.29 7.59 -23.29
N THR A 15 -6.28 8.25 -23.83
CA THR A 15 -6.02 8.33 -25.27
C THR A 15 -4.63 7.84 -25.65
N GLN A 16 -3.69 7.71 -24.70
CA GLN A 16 -2.30 7.37 -24.99
C GLN A 16 -1.90 6.02 -24.40
N ARG A 17 -1.35 5.17 -25.27
CA ARG A 17 -0.69 3.91 -24.91
C ARG A 17 0.68 4.20 -24.29
N THR A 18 1.14 3.31 -23.44
CA THR A 18 2.51 3.33 -22.93
C THR A 18 3.47 2.93 -24.05
N PRO A 19 4.45 3.78 -24.40
CA PRO A 19 5.47 3.42 -25.40
C PRO A 19 6.31 2.23 -24.96
N TYR A 20 6.91 1.53 -25.93
CA TYR A 20 7.89 0.48 -25.66
C TYR A 20 9.05 1.01 -24.79
N GLY A 21 9.51 0.22 -23.81
CA GLY A 21 10.66 0.58 -22.96
C GLY A 21 10.36 1.57 -21.83
N MET A 22 9.08 1.86 -21.56
CA MET A 22 8.69 2.98 -20.70
C MET A 22 7.91 2.58 -19.44
N THR A 23 8.01 1.30 -19.03
CA THR A 23 7.51 0.76 -17.75
C THR A 23 8.66 0.41 -16.81
N ALA A 24 8.44 0.55 -15.50
CA ALA A 24 9.47 0.51 -14.44
C ALA A 24 10.40 -0.71 -14.45
N SER A 25 9.86 -1.85 -14.86
CA SER A 25 10.46 -3.15 -14.59
C SER A 25 10.50 -4.05 -15.83
N SER A 26 10.13 -3.54 -17.00
CA SER A 26 10.21 -4.32 -18.25
C SER A 26 10.10 -3.45 -19.49
N LYS A 27 10.65 -3.89 -20.62
CA LYS A 27 10.42 -3.29 -21.95
C LYS A 27 9.00 -3.66 -22.47
N LYS A 28 7.95 -3.50 -21.66
CA LYS A 28 6.58 -3.93 -21.99
C LYS A 28 5.66 -2.73 -22.28
N TRP A 29 4.86 -2.84 -23.34
CA TRP A 29 3.81 -1.89 -23.74
C TRP A 29 2.44 -2.55 -23.83
N LYS A 30 2.41 -3.88 -23.66
CA LYS A 30 1.24 -4.73 -23.66
C LYS A 30 1.46 -5.91 -22.72
N LEU A 31 0.37 -6.49 -22.27
CA LEU A 31 0.27 -7.80 -21.68
C LEU A 31 -0.13 -8.79 -22.78
N TYR A 32 0.53 -9.93 -22.84
CA TYR A 32 0.11 -11.05 -23.68
C TYR A 32 -0.99 -11.86 -22.97
N LYS A 33 -1.85 -12.51 -23.76
CA LYS A 33 -2.85 -13.44 -23.22
C LYS A 33 -2.17 -14.48 -22.32
N GLY A 34 -2.70 -14.65 -21.12
CA GLY A 34 -2.15 -15.54 -20.08
C GLY A 34 -1.18 -14.87 -19.10
N GLU A 35 -0.67 -13.67 -19.39
CA GLU A 35 0.20 -12.96 -18.45
C GLU A 35 -0.57 -12.40 -17.26
N THR A 36 0.04 -12.45 -16.08
CA THR A 36 -0.52 -11.91 -14.84
C THR A 36 -0.06 -10.47 -14.61
N VAL A 37 -0.92 -9.68 -13.99
CA VAL A 37 -0.63 -8.29 -13.63
C VAL A 37 -1.18 -7.97 -12.24
N THR A 38 -0.37 -7.26 -11.46
CA THR A 38 -0.79 -6.70 -10.17
C THR A 38 -1.51 -5.38 -10.43
N THR A 39 -2.74 -5.31 -9.95
CA THR A 39 -3.55 -4.09 -9.99
C THR A 39 -3.57 -3.45 -8.61
N TYR A 40 -3.62 -2.13 -8.58
CA TYR A 40 -3.56 -1.33 -7.35
C TYR A 40 -4.87 -0.57 -7.19
N GLY A 41 -5.63 -0.91 -6.16
CA GLY A 41 -6.94 -0.33 -5.87
C GLY A 41 -8.05 -0.73 -6.85
N GLY A 42 -9.17 -0.01 -6.76
CA GLY A 42 -10.31 -0.16 -7.66
C GLY A 42 -10.03 0.33 -9.08
N TYR A 43 -11.01 0.14 -9.97
CA TYR A 43 -10.90 0.67 -11.33
C TYR A 43 -11.09 2.19 -11.36
N TYR A 44 -10.43 2.84 -12.30
CA TYR A 44 -10.59 4.25 -12.64
C TYR A 44 -11.48 4.37 -13.86
N THR A 45 -12.44 5.29 -13.81
CA THR A 45 -13.19 5.71 -14.99
C THR A 45 -12.41 6.83 -15.68
N PHE A 46 -11.93 6.54 -16.88
CA PHE A 46 -11.21 7.52 -17.69
C PHE A 46 -12.18 8.46 -18.40
N LYS A 47 -11.67 9.59 -18.94
CA LYS A 47 -12.46 10.58 -19.69
C LYS A 47 -13.24 10.00 -20.87
N ASN A 48 -12.86 8.81 -21.35
CA ASN A 48 -13.56 8.08 -22.40
C ASN A 48 -14.68 7.14 -21.88
N GLY A 49 -15.07 7.26 -20.61
CA GLY A 49 -16.10 6.45 -19.96
C GLY A 49 -15.70 5.00 -19.69
N LYS A 50 -14.48 4.58 -20.06
CA LYS A 50 -14.02 3.18 -19.90
C LYS A 50 -13.30 3.00 -18.58
N HIS A 51 -13.35 1.78 -18.05
CA HIS A 51 -12.73 1.41 -16.79
C HIS A 51 -11.35 0.81 -16.98
N TYR A 52 -10.41 1.22 -16.11
CA TYR A 52 -9.04 0.78 -16.13
C TYR A 52 -8.53 0.49 -14.73
N PHE A 53 -7.81 -0.60 -14.53
CA PHE A 53 -7.03 -0.79 -13.32
C PHE A 53 -5.68 -0.11 -13.44
N LYS A 54 -5.22 0.50 -12.34
CA LYS A 54 -3.83 0.94 -12.22
C LYS A 54 -2.94 -0.29 -12.07
N VAL A 55 -1.86 -0.34 -12.84
CA VAL A 55 -0.85 -1.41 -12.82
C VAL A 55 0.52 -0.81 -12.53
N GLY A 56 1.45 -1.61 -12.01
CA GLY A 56 2.66 -1.15 -11.29
C GLY A 56 3.62 -0.22 -12.06
N GLY A 57 4.51 0.44 -11.30
CA GLY A 57 5.62 1.27 -11.79
C GLY A 57 5.61 2.74 -11.29
N PRO A 58 6.70 3.51 -11.45
CA PRO A 58 6.84 4.87 -10.93
C PRO A 58 6.03 5.88 -11.75
N ARG A 59 5.46 5.44 -12.89
CA ARG A 59 4.61 6.22 -13.77
C ARG A 59 3.22 5.61 -13.80
N LYS A 60 2.20 6.48 -13.90
CA LYS A 60 0.80 6.09 -14.01
C LYS A 60 0.60 5.18 -15.23
N GLN A 61 0.31 3.91 -14.97
CA GLN A 61 0.09 2.87 -15.98
C GLN A 61 -1.22 2.16 -15.70
N TYR A 62 -1.91 1.80 -16.77
CA TYR A 62 -3.28 1.33 -16.68
C TYR A 62 -3.59 0.24 -17.69
N VAL A 63 -4.43 -0.72 -17.32
CA VAL A 63 -4.94 -1.76 -18.22
C VAL A 63 -6.46 -1.75 -18.13
N ARG A 64 -7.15 -1.86 -19.27
CA ARG A 64 -8.62 -1.93 -19.29
C ARG A 64 -9.12 -3.13 -18.51
N THR A 65 -10.13 -2.93 -17.68
CA THR A 65 -10.70 -4.01 -16.86
C THR A 65 -11.22 -5.16 -17.71
N TYR A 66 -11.88 -4.88 -18.83
CA TYR A 66 -12.46 -5.91 -19.71
C TYR A 66 -11.41 -6.87 -20.33
N ASN A 67 -10.14 -6.48 -20.35
CA ASN A 67 -9.06 -7.32 -20.88
C ASN A 67 -8.50 -8.30 -19.85
N LEU A 68 -8.91 -8.17 -18.59
CA LEU A 68 -8.43 -8.97 -17.48
C LEU A 68 -9.52 -9.96 -17.06
N GLY A 69 -9.10 -11.18 -16.79
CA GLY A 69 -9.91 -12.27 -16.27
C GLY A 69 -10.13 -12.15 -14.76
N PRO A 70 -10.68 -13.19 -14.12
CA PRO A 70 -10.95 -13.19 -12.69
C PRO A 70 -9.66 -13.01 -11.86
N VAL A 71 -9.82 -12.55 -10.61
CA VAL A 71 -8.71 -12.44 -9.66
C VAL A 71 -8.21 -13.85 -9.34
N ILE A 72 -6.95 -14.13 -9.66
CA ILE A 72 -6.31 -15.44 -9.45
C ILE A 72 -5.41 -15.49 -8.22
N GLY A 73 -5.32 -14.37 -7.49
CA GLY A 73 -4.58 -14.27 -6.25
C GLY A 73 -4.77 -12.88 -5.63
N THR A 74 -5.06 -12.85 -4.34
CA THR A 74 -5.11 -11.64 -3.52
C THR A 74 -3.94 -11.68 -2.56
N ASN A 75 -3.21 -10.57 -2.37
CA ASN A 75 -2.19 -10.46 -1.32
C ASN A 75 -2.84 -10.28 0.08
N THR A 76 -4.05 -10.79 0.26
CA THR A 76 -4.80 -10.76 1.50
C THR A 76 -4.71 -12.17 2.09
N PRO A 77 -4.29 -12.34 3.36
CA PRO A 77 -4.31 -13.65 4.00
C PRO A 77 -5.76 -14.13 4.07
N SER A 78 -6.13 -15.11 3.24
CA SER A 78 -7.40 -15.82 3.37
C SER A 78 -7.31 -16.81 4.52
N THR A 79 -7.97 -16.50 5.64
CA THR A 79 -8.46 -17.55 6.53
C THR A 79 -9.64 -18.25 5.83
N THR A 80 -9.47 -19.53 5.57
CA THR A 80 -10.42 -20.40 4.86
C THR A 80 -11.74 -20.52 5.62
N ASN A 81 -12.88 -20.32 4.93
CA ASN A 81 -13.92 -21.35 4.86
C ASN A 81 -14.91 -21.12 3.72
N LYS A 82 -15.04 -22.19 2.92
CA LYS A 82 -16.08 -22.57 1.94
C LYS A 82 -16.38 -21.67 0.74
N SER A 83 -15.98 -22.24 -0.41
CA SER A 83 -16.57 -22.06 -1.75
C SER A 83 -18.08 -21.84 -1.71
N ASN A 84 -18.52 -20.72 -2.29
CA ASN A 84 -19.67 -20.69 -3.18
C ASN A 84 -19.33 -19.79 -4.37
N ASN A 85 -19.41 -20.36 -5.55
CA ASN A 85 -19.32 -19.70 -6.83
C ASN A 85 -20.48 -18.70 -6.92
N SER A 86 -20.21 -17.40 -6.78
CA SER A 86 -21.20 -16.35 -7.01
C SER A 86 -20.54 -15.18 -7.71
N THR A 87 -20.83 -15.10 -9.00
CA THR A 87 -20.71 -13.91 -9.84
C THR A 87 -21.63 -12.83 -9.28
N THR A 88 -21.20 -12.14 -8.23
CA THR A 88 -21.91 -11.00 -7.67
C THR A 88 -20.90 -9.95 -7.25
N ASN A 89 -21.11 -8.72 -7.73
CA ASN A 89 -20.44 -7.48 -7.32
C ASN A 89 -19.92 -7.59 -5.88
N ALA A 90 -18.63 -7.36 -5.66
CA ALA A 90 -18.08 -7.27 -4.31
C ALA A 90 -18.96 -6.27 -3.53
N ASN A 91 -19.73 -6.78 -2.57
CA ASN A 91 -20.68 -5.99 -1.79
C ASN A 91 -19.89 -4.79 -1.25
N ALA A 92 -20.21 -3.59 -1.73
CA ALA A 92 -19.90 -2.40 -0.96
C ALA A 92 -20.65 -2.62 0.35
N GLU A 93 -19.94 -2.96 1.43
CA GLU A 93 -20.59 -3.08 2.71
C GLU A 93 -21.07 -1.68 3.06
N GLU A 94 -22.38 -1.48 2.91
CA GLU A 94 -23.03 -0.25 3.29
C GLU A 94 -23.46 -0.34 4.75
N ALA A 95 -23.38 0.78 5.43
CA ALA A 95 -23.94 0.95 6.76
C ALA A 95 -24.75 2.25 6.79
N THR A 96 -25.67 2.33 7.74
CA THR A 96 -26.28 3.59 8.13
C THR A 96 -25.61 4.06 9.41
N VAL A 97 -25.04 5.26 9.38
CA VAL A 97 -24.48 5.92 10.55
C VAL A 97 -25.44 6.98 11.06
N THR A 98 -25.58 7.08 12.38
CA THR A 98 -26.41 8.09 13.04
C THR A 98 -25.52 9.00 13.87
N VAL A 99 -25.61 10.31 13.65
CA VAL A 99 -24.84 11.32 14.39
C VAL A 99 -25.24 11.30 15.86
N GLN A 100 -24.25 11.15 16.73
CA GLN A 100 -24.44 11.24 18.18
C GLN A 100 -24.46 12.70 18.64
N ASN A 101 -24.86 12.95 19.89
CA ASN A 101 -24.72 14.27 20.52
C ASN A 101 -23.25 14.55 20.85
N ALA A 102 -22.40 14.65 19.82
CA ALA A 102 -20.96 14.66 19.92
C ALA A 102 -20.44 16.11 19.82
N ALA A 103 -20.38 16.79 20.97
CA ALA A 103 -19.57 17.97 21.33
C ALA A 103 -18.76 18.67 20.20
N GLY A 104 -19.41 19.13 19.12
CA GLY A 104 -18.77 19.81 18.00
C GLY A 104 -17.91 18.95 17.06
N LEU A 105 -17.88 17.62 17.21
CA LEU A 105 -17.09 16.71 16.36
C LEU A 105 -17.79 16.31 15.06
N ALA A 106 -19.12 16.46 15.00
CA ALA A 106 -19.92 16.08 13.86
C ALA A 106 -19.82 17.13 12.74
N ASN A 107 -18.71 17.10 12.00
CA ASN A 107 -18.54 17.85 10.76
C ASN A 107 -18.36 16.88 9.59
N ILE A 108 -18.68 17.34 8.38
CA ILE A 108 -18.38 16.64 7.13
C ILE A 108 -17.15 17.31 6.52
N TYR A 109 -16.17 16.49 6.14
CA TYR A 109 -14.89 16.90 5.59
C TYR A 109 -14.76 16.48 4.12
N ASP A 110 -14.11 17.31 3.32
CA ASP A 110 -13.69 16.94 1.96
C ASP A 110 -12.45 16.04 1.96
N ASN A 111 -11.96 15.68 0.78
CA ASN A 111 -10.77 14.84 0.59
C ASN A 111 -9.44 15.50 1.01
N GLN A 112 -9.46 16.76 1.46
CA GLN A 112 -8.31 17.49 1.98
C GLN A 112 -8.39 17.69 3.50
N GLY A 113 -9.45 17.21 4.15
CA GLY A 113 -9.68 17.38 5.59
C GLY A 113 -10.33 18.72 5.95
N ARG A 114 -10.84 19.48 4.97
CA ARG A 114 -11.50 20.76 5.22
C ARG A 114 -12.98 20.54 5.54
N ALA A 115 -13.45 21.11 6.63
CA ALA A 115 -14.86 21.03 7.01
C ALA A 115 -15.73 21.81 6.01
N ILE A 116 -16.53 21.08 5.22
CA ILE A 116 -17.48 21.65 4.26
C ILE A 116 -18.87 21.83 4.84
N GLN A 117 -19.19 21.11 5.90
CA GLN A 117 -20.42 21.28 6.68
C GLN A 117 -20.12 21.05 8.15
N LYS A 118 -20.54 22.00 9.00
CA LYS A 118 -20.22 21.99 10.43
C LYS A 118 -21.45 21.74 11.28
N ASN A 119 -21.24 21.18 12.48
CA ASN A 119 -22.25 21.00 13.52
C ASN A 119 -23.50 20.23 13.03
N ILE A 120 -23.28 19.06 12.43
CA ILE A 120 -24.38 18.18 12.01
C ILE A 120 -25.22 17.80 13.23
N LYS A 121 -26.55 17.98 13.10
CA LYS A 121 -27.49 17.75 14.20
C LYS A 121 -27.50 16.28 14.63
N ALA A 122 -27.52 16.04 15.94
CA ALA A 122 -27.70 14.71 16.51
C ALA A 122 -28.97 14.04 15.95
N GLY A 123 -28.88 12.73 15.68
CA GLY A 123 -29.95 11.94 15.05
C GLY A 123 -29.96 11.99 13.52
N THR A 124 -29.16 12.85 12.87
CA THR A 124 -29.00 12.83 11.41
C THR A 124 -28.40 11.50 10.96
N LYS A 125 -28.95 10.93 9.88
CA LYS A 125 -28.52 9.64 9.34
C LYS A 125 -27.86 9.79 7.99
N PHE A 126 -26.79 9.04 7.75
CA PHE A 126 -26.12 8.93 6.46
C PHE A 126 -25.96 7.47 6.08
N VAL A 127 -26.07 7.18 4.78
CA VAL A 127 -25.60 5.91 4.23
C VAL A 127 -24.12 6.06 3.91
N VAL A 128 -23.31 5.12 4.37
CA VAL A 128 -21.86 5.11 4.20
C VAL A 128 -21.44 3.81 3.52
N ASP A 129 -20.40 3.87 2.72
CA ASP A 129 -19.94 2.74 1.88
C ASP A 129 -18.45 2.43 2.03
N ARG A 130 -17.78 3.14 2.94
CA ARG A 130 -16.37 2.92 3.28
C ARG A 130 -16.06 3.40 4.69
N PHE A 131 -15.19 2.69 5.39
CA PHE A 131 -14.60 3.10 6.66
C PHE A 131 -13.08 3.06 6.53
N GLU A 132 -12.39 4.18 6.72
CA GLU A 132 -10.95 4.26 6.48
C GLU A 132 -10.20 5.25 7.39
N VAL A 133 -8.90 5.05 7.54
CA VAL A 133 -7.96 6.10 7.95
C VAL A 133 -7.63 6.90 6.69
N THR A 134 -8.07 8.15 6.64
CA THR A 134 -7.90 9.01 5.47
C THR A 134 -6.49 9.60 5.41
N SER A 135 -6.06 10.04 4.23
CA SER A 135 -4.75 10.70 4.07
C SER A 135 -4.63 12.04 4.79
N PHE A 136 -5.75 12.62 5.23
CA PHE A 136 -5.80 13.87 5.99
C PHE A 136 -5.97 13.64 7.50
N ALA A 137 -6.01 12.38 7.95
CA ALA A 137 -6.26 12.05 9.36
C ALA A 137 -5.25 12.70 10.32
N ASP A 138 -3.99 12.89 9.87
CA ASP A 138 -2.92 13.53 10.66
C ASP A 138 -3.22 15.00 11.03
N GLN A 139 -4.23 15.62 10.41
CA GLN A 139 -4.69 16.97 10.78
C GLN A 139 -5.59 16.97 12.04
N PHE A 140 -5.95 15.79 12.55
CA PHE A 140 -6.86 15.61 13.68
C PHE A 140 -6.10 15.10 14.90
N PRO A 141 -6.65 15.29 16.13
CA PRO A 141 -6.11 14.64 17.32
C PRO A 141 -5.97 13.12 17.12
N PRO A 142 -4.93 12.48 17.66
CA PRO A 142 -4.65 11.05 17.41
C PRO A 142 -5.85 10.13 17.65
N THR A 143 -6.63 10.39 18.70
CA THR A 143 -7.85 9.61 19.00
C THR A 143 -8.87 9.63 17.85
N ALA A 144 -9.05 10.77 17.18
CA ALA A 144 -9.94 10.90 16.03
C ALA A 144 -9.32 10.31 14.76
N ALA A 145 -8.03 10.56 14.53
CA ALA A 145 -7.28 9.99 13.40
C ALA A 145 -7.32 8.45 13.41
N ASP A 146 -7.00 7.86 14.57
CA ASP A 146 -6.97 6.41 14.77
C ASP A 146 -8.35 5.78 14.79
N SER A 147 -9.40 6.52 15.15
CA SER A 147 -10.77 6.01 15.06
C SER A 147 -11.23 5.87 13.61
N GLY A 148 -10.67 6.63 12.68
CA GLY A 148 -11.01 6.60 11.27
C GLY A 148 -12.29 7.36 10.93
N PHE A 149 -12.66 7.30 9.65
CA PHE A 149 -13.72 8.10 9.05
C PHE A 149 -14.61 7.25 8.15
N TYR A 150 -15.91 7.52 8.16
CA TYR A 150 -16.84 6.92 7.21
C TYR A 150 -17.02 7.83 6.00
N ARG A 151 -16.91 7.27 4.79
CA ARG A 151 -17.26 7.98 3.56
C ARG A 151 -18.77 7.97 3.36
N ILE A 152 -19.36 9.12 3.11
CA ILE A 152 -20.79 9.23 2.79
C ILE A 152 -21.00 8.72 1.35
N LYS A 153 -21.87 7.73 1.19
CA LYS A 153 -22.11 7.03 -0.08
C LYS A 153 -22.47 8.01 -1.19
N GLY A 154 -21.87 7.82 -2.35
CA GLY A 154 -22.11 8.66 -3.53
C GLY A 154 -21.42 10.03 -3.47
N THR A 155 -20.52 10.25 -2.50
CA THR A 155 -19.75 11.48 -2.34
C THR A 155 -18.27 11.19 -2.12
N ASP A 156 -17.43 12.22 -2.26
CA ASP A 156 -16.05 12.23 -1.79
C ASP A 156 -15.95 13.07 -0.51
N THR A 157 -16.76 12.69 0.49
CA THR A 157 -16.83 13.38 1.78
C THR A 157 -16.90 12.40 2.93
N TRP A 158 -16.37 12.80 4.09
CA TRP A 158 -16.16 11.92 5.23
C TRP A 158 -16.71 12.52 6.52
N ILE A 159 -17.21 11.64 7.40
CA ILE A 159 -17.61 11.97 8.77
C ILE A 159 -16.74 11.16 9.76
N PRO A 160 -16.23 11.78 10.85
CA PRO A 160 -15.44 11.05 11.85
C PRO A 160 -16.22 9.91 12.48
N ALA A 161 -15.60 8.74 12.65
CA ALA A 161 -16.25 7.59 13.27
C ALA A 161 -16.64 7.83 14.73
N LEU A 162 -15.89 8.68 15.46
CA LEU A 162 -16.21 9.08 16.83
C LEU A 162 -17.50 9.93 16.94
N ALA A 163 -17.95 10.55 15.85
CA ALA A 163 -19.13 11.40 15.86
C ALA A 163 -20.44 10.63 15.62
N VAL A 164 -20.38 9.33 15.32
CA VAL A 164 -21.52 8.55 14.84
C VAL A 164 -21.60 7.14 15.44
N THR A 165 -22.82 6.60 15.51
CA THR A 165 -23.05 5.16 15.71
C THR A 165 -23.38 4.52 14.37
N ALA A 166 -22.62 3.50 13.96
CA ALA A 166 -22.96 2.68 12.80
C ALA A 166 -23.90 1.54 13.19
N ASN A 167 -24.95 1.28 12.40
CA ASN A 167 -25.85 0.12 12.60
C ASN A 167 -25.15 -1.22 12.32
N LYS A 168 -24.10 -1.20 11.51
CA LYS A 168 -23.22 -2.32 11.20
C LYS A 168 -21.80 -1.76 11.09
N LYS A 169 -20.82 -2.47 11.66
CA LYS A 169 -19.41 -2.13 11.52
C LYS A 169 -18.91 -2.52 10.12
N LEU A 170 -18.33 -1.57 9.41
CA LEU A 170 -17.62 -1.81 8.15
C LEU A 170 -16.18 -2.25 8.43
N VAL A 171 -15.56 -2.95 7.47
CA VAL A 171 -14.11 -3.20 7.51
C VAL A 171 -13.37 -1.86 7.50
N LYS A 172 -12.50 -1.66 8.50
CA LYS A 172 -11.67 -0.46 8.59
C LYS A 172 -10.48 -0.61 7.66
N HIS A 173 -10.38 0.27 6.68
CA HIS A 173 -9.27 0.33 5.74
C HIS A 173 -8.20 1.31 6.22
N ASP A 174 -6.94 0.89 6.20
CA ASP A 174 -5.80 1.78 6.47
C ASP A 174 -4.81 1.58 5.34
N TYR A 175 -4.64 2.63 4.52
CA TYR A 175 -3.79 2.54 3.34
C TYR A 175 -2.38 2.08 3.69
N ASN A 176 -1.79 2.61 4.76
CA ASN A 176 -0.42 2.24 5.09
C ASN A 176 -0.34 0.78 5.53
N ASN A 177 -1.27 0.32 6.37
CA ASN A 177 -1.31 -1.06 6.84
C ASN A 177 -1.68 -2.06 5.74
N GLU A 178 -2.39 -1.63 4.70
CA GLU A 178 -2.73 -2.48 3.56
C GLU A 178 -1.62 -2.56 2.51
N HIS A 179 -0.67 -1.63 2.52
CA HIS A 179 0.36 -1.52 1.47
C HIS A 179 1.79 -1.74 1.98
N TYR A 180 2.03 -1.60 3.28
CA TYR A 180 3.35 -1.70 3.88
C TYR A 180 3.35 -2.67 5.06
N GLY A 181 4.44 -3.44 5.15
CA GLY A 181 4.83 -4.07 6.40
C GLY A 181 5.60 -3.08 7.26
N TYR A 182 5.84 -3.46 8.51
CA TYR A 182 6.58 -2.62 9.44
C TYR A 182 7.66 -3.43 10.15
N ILE A 183 8.81 -2.79 10.34
CA ILE A 183 9.91 -3.31 11.14
C ILE A 183 10.29 -2.33 12.24
N LYS A 184 11.07 -2.81 13.19
CA LYS A 184 11.73 -2.01 14.21
C LYS A 184 13.22 -2.32 14.22
N PHE A 185 14.03 -1.27 14.25
CA PHE A 185 15.47 -1.39 14.43
C PHE A 185 15.77 -1.72 15.89
N ILE A 186 16.17 -2.96 16.17
CA ILE A 186 16.50 -3.43 17.52
C ILE A 186 18.00 -3.34 17.83
N ASN A 187 18.83 -3.25 16.79
CA ASN A 187 20.28 -3.09 16.82
C ASN A 187 20.71 -1.95 15.88
N ASP A 188 21.95 -1.48 16.04
CA ASP A 188 22.57 -0.61 15.04
C ASP A 188 22.80 -1.40 13.75
N THR A 189 22.21 -0.94 12.65
CA THR A 189 21.99 -1.74 11.44
C THR A 189 22.69 -1.14 10.23
N ASP A 190 23.45 -1.98 9.52
CA ASP A 190 24.08 -1.61 8.25
C ASP A 190 23.04 -1.58 7.12
N VAL A 191 23.30 -0.76 6.11
CA VAL A 191 22.41 -0.59 4.95
C VAL A 191 23.06 -1.19 3.72
N TYR A 192 22.27 -1.84 2.89
CA TYR A 192 22.73 -2.57 1.71
C TYR A 192 22.03 -2.04 0.45
N ASN A 193 22.73 -2.13 -0.67
CA ASN A 193 22.18 -1.90 -1.99
C ASN A 193 21.46 -3.15 -2.52
N ALA A 194 20.71 -3.00 -3.60
CA ALA A 194 20.00 -4.11 -4.25
C ALA A 194 20.93 -5.22 -4.79
N ASP A 195 22.22 -4.92 -4.99
CA ASP A 195 23.24 -5.87 -5.44
C ASP A 195 23.95 -6.60 -4.26
N GLY A 196 23.53 -6.33 -3.03
CA GLY A 196 24.08 -6.94 -1.81
C GLY A 196 25.38 -6.31 -1.34
N THR A 197 25.86 -5.25 -1.97
CA THR A 197 26.97 -4.45 -1.44
C THR A 197 26.52 -3.60 -0.26
N MET A 198 27.34 -3.52 0.78
CA MET A 198 27.08 -2.63 1.92
C MET A 198 27.29 -1.17 1.49
N GLN A 199 26.34 -0.30 1.82
CA GLN A 199 26.47 1.13 1.61
C GLN A 199 27.52 1.71 2.56
N ASN A 200 28.38 2.59 2.03
CA ASN A 200 29.35 3.31 2.85
C ASN A 200 28.76 4.65 3.33
N HIS A 201 28.47 4.73 4.63
CA HIS A 201 28.03 5.95 5.31
C HIS A 201 29.12 6.50 6.24
N ASN A 202 30.39 6.43 5.84
CA ASN A 202 31.56 6.85 6.63
C ASN A 202 31.63 6.17 8.02
N GLY A 203 31.21 4.91 8.10
CA GLY A 203 31.16 4.13 9.34
C GLY A 203 29.92 4.35 10.20
N THR A 204 29.04 5.28 9.83
CA THR A 204 27.75 5.48 10.49
C THR A 204 26.73 4.40 10.09
N LYS A 205 25.88 4.03 11.04
CA LYS A 205 24.80 3.04 10.86
C LYS A 205 23.44 3.66 11.14
N ILE A 206 22.37 2.98 10.74
CA ILE A 206 21.04 3.28 11.28
C ILE A 206 21.06 2.88 12.75
N VAL A 207 20.76 3.82 13.65
CA VAL A 207 20.71 3.54 15.09
C VAL A 207 19.47 2.73 15.44
N LYS A 208 19.56 1.94 16.50
CA LYS A 208 18.37 1.44 17.19
C LYS A 208 17.41 2.60 17.47
N GLN A 209 16.21 2.54 16.92
CA GLN A 209 15.22 3.61 17.06
C GLN A 209 13.82 3.05 17.25
N GLY A 210 13.02 3.80 18.00
CA GLY A 210 11.60 3.52 18.18
C GLY A 210 10.78 3.83 16.93
N GLY A 211 9.49 3.50 17.00
CA GLY A 211 8.56 3.69 15.88
C GLY A 211 8.49 2.49 14.93
N HIS A 212 7.50 2.51 14.05
CA HIS A 212 7.25 1.48 13.06
C HIS A 212 7.76 1.95 11.71
N ILE A 213 8.80 1.30 11.21
CA ILE A 213 9.48 1.67 9.97
C ILE A 213 8.85 0.92 8.80
N LYS A 214 8.36 1.66 7.81
CA LYS A 214 7.69 1.10 6.63
C LYS A 214 8.65 0.33 5.73
N VAL A 215 8.23 -0.86 5.34
CA VAL A 215 8.89 -1.73 4.36
C VAL A 215 7.85 -2.25 3.36
N ASP A 216 8.23 -2.40 2.10
CA ASP A 216 7.30 -2.82 1.03
C ASP A 216 7.66 -4.15 0.36
N LYS A 217 8.84 -4.72 0.70
CA LYS A 217 9.34 -5.94 0.10
C LYS A 217 10.21 -6.71 1.07
N LEU A 218 10.07 -8.03 1.00
CA LEU A 218 10.97 -9.02 1.58
C LEU A 218 11.63 -9.79 0.42
N VAL A 219 12.95 -9.90 0.42
CA VAL A 219 13.71 -10.42 -0.74
C VAL A 219 15.02 -11.05 -0.29
N TYR A 220 15.40 -12.16 -0.90
CA TYR A 220 16.75 -12.69 -0.77
C TYR A 220 17.70 -11.92 -1.69
N ILE A 221 18.80 -11.42 -1.13
CA ILE A 221 19.87 -10.74 -1.87
C ILE A 221 21.17 -11.51 -1.62
N TRP A 222 21.93 -11.75 -2.69
CA TRP A 222 23.26 -12.34 -2.58
C TRP A 222 24.23 -11.32 -2.02
N VAL A 223 24.86 -11.62 -0.88
CA VAL A 223 25.85 -10.74 -0.24
C VAL A 223 27.25 -11.19 -0.65
N PRO A 224 27.97 -10.45 -1.53
CA PRO A 224 29.23 -10.90 -2.08
C PRO A 224 30.31 -11.12 -1.02
N SER A 225 30.36 -10.26 0.00
CA SER A 225 31.34 -10.35 1.11
C SER A 225 31.13 -11.57 1.99
N GLU A 226 29.95 -12.19 1.96
CA GLU A 226 29.61 -13.36 2.78
C GLU A 226 29.44 -14.62 1.94
N ASN A 227 29.46 -14.50 0.60
CA ASN A 227 29.28 -15.60 -0.34
C ASN A 227 28.02 -16.44 -0.04
N LYS A 228 26.92 -15.76 0.34
CA LYS A 228 25.61 -16.37 0.64
C LYS A 228 24.46 -15.42 0.32
N ALA A 229 23.28 -16.00 0.11
CA ALA A 229 22.04 -15.24 0.02
C ALA A 229 21.48 -15.01 1.42
N GLU A 230 21.16 -13.76 1.72
CA GLU A 230 20.55 -13.33 2.98
C GLU A 230 19.19 -12.69 2.72
N LEU A 231 18.33 -12.70 3.73
CA LEU A 231 16.98 -12.14 3.63
C LEU A 231 16.99 -10.65 4.03
N PHE A 232 16.35 -9.81 3.22
CA PHE A 232 16.33 -8.35 3.41
C PHE A 232 14.94 -7.76 3.31
N TYR A 233 14.71 -6.72 4.10
CA TYR A 233 13.61 -5.79 3.90
C TYR A 233 14.05 -4.60 3.07
N HIS A 234 13.21 -4.18 2.13
CA HIS A 234 13.36 -2.92 1.41
C HIS A 234 12.74 -1.77 2.20
N LEU A 235 13.51 -0.72 2.46
CA LEU A 235 13.09 0.47 3.18
C LEU A 235 12.30 1.41 2.27
N VAL A 236 11.13 1.87 2.74
CA VAL A 236 10.33 2.88 2.02
C VAL A 236 10.86 4.30 2.25
N GLY A 237 11.39 4.56 3.44
CA GLY A 237 12.00 5.85 3.78
C GLY A 237 13.41 5.98 3.20
N THR A 238 13.85 7.22 3.00
CA THR A 238 15.20 7.53 2.47
C THR A 238 16.14 8.13 3.51
N LYS A 239 15.65 8.47 4.71
CA LYS A 239 16.42 9.07 5.81
C LYS A 239 16.07 8.44 7.14
N PHE A 240 17.08 8.15 7.96
CA PHE A 240 16.93 7.44 9.24
C PHE A 240 17.89 7.99 10.29
N TYR A 241 17.49 7.95 11.56
CA TYR A 241 18.38 8.32 12.66
C TYR A 241 19.63 7.45 12.68
N ALA A 242 20.74 8.07 13.08
CA ALA A 242 22.06 7.56 12.82
C ALA A 242 22.93 7.50 14.08
N THR A 243 23.96 6.66 14.04
CA THR A 243 24.99 6.60 15.09
C THR A 243 26.03 7.73 14.93
N GLY A 244 26.70 8.10 16.02
CA GLY A 244 27.78 9.09 16.01
C GLY A 244 27.30 10.55 16.04
N ASN A 245 28.05 11.45 15.41
CA ASN A 245 27.83 12.91 15.45
C ASN A 245 26.94 13.43 14.30
N VAL A 246 26.11 12.58 13.72
CA VAL A 246 25.16 12.94 12.66
C VAL A 246 23.76 12.55 13.06
N ASP A 247 22.78 13.45 12.85
CA ASP A 247 21.40 13.19 13.26
C ASP A 247 20.75 12.09 12.42
N GLN A 248 20.97 12.11 11.10
CA GLN A 248 20.38 11.15 10.16
C GLN A 248 21.33 10.81 9.02
N ILE A 249 21.21 9.60 8.47
CA ILE A 249 21.83 9.19 7.21
C ILE A 249 20.81 9.15 6.08
N GLU A 250 21.24 9.50 4.87
CA GLU A 250 20.45 9.39 3.64
C GLU A 250 20.84 8.13 2.87
N VAL A 251 19.91 7.19 2.77
CA VAL A 251 20.16 5.84 2.22
C VAL A 251 19.66 5.66 0.77
N GLY A 252 18.95 6.66 0.25
CA GLY A 252 18.34 6.62 -1.08
C GLY A 252 17.07 5.74 -1.15
N ASN A 253 16.57 5.52 -2.37
CA ASN A 253 15.29 4.83 -2.61
C ASN A 253 15.39 3.30 -2.79
N ASN A 254 16.60 2.74 -2.78
CA ASN A 254 16.86 1.31 -2.99
C ASN A 254 17.73 0.79 -1.84
N ALA A 255 17.30 1.07 -0.62
CA ALA A 255 18.02 0.73 0.59
C ALA A 255 17.41 -0.52 1.25
N TYR A 256 18.28 -1.41 1.68
CA TYR A 256 17.90 -2.70 2.25
C TYR A 256 18.57 -2.93 3.59
N VAL A 257 17.87 -3.62 4.49
CA VAL A 257 18.39 -4.02 5.80
C VAL A 257 18.15 -5.51 6.00
N LYS A 258 19.11 -6.21 6.61
CA LYS A 258 18.97 -7.65 6.86
C LYS A 258 17.80 -7.90 7.79
N ALA A 259 17.02 -8.92 7.46
CA ALA A 259 15.90 -9.35 8.29
C ALA A 259 16.35 -9.87 9.67
N SER A 260 17.60 -10.35 9.80
CA SER A 260 18.19 -10.78 11.07
C SER A 260 18.46 -9.63 12.06
N ASP A 261 18.59 -8.40 11.55
CA ASP A 261 19.06 -7.26 12.34
C ASP A 261 17.89 -6.42 12.88
N VAL A 262 16.67 -6.76 12.48
CA VAL A 262 15.43 -6.01 12.75
C VAL A 262 14.32 -6.94 13.23
N GLU A 263 13.36 -6.38 13.96
CA GLU A 263 12.17 -7.10 14.39
C GLU A 263 11.01 -6.77 13.43
N PHE A 264 10.35 -7.79 12.88
CA PHE A 264 9.12 -7.58 12.12
C PHE A 264 7.95 -7.32 13.07
N ILE A 265 7.24 -6.22 12.84
CA ILE A 265 6.07 -5.85 13.63
C ILE A 265 4.84 -6.46 12.97
N ASN A 266 4.06 -7.23 13.73
CA ASN A 266 2.79 -7.79 13.26
C ASN A 266 1.68 -6.73 13.25
N GLN A 267 1.94 -5.67 12.48
CA GLN A 267 1.04 -4.60 12.13
C GLN A 267 1.21 -4.37 10.62
N GLY A 268 0.11 -4.17 9.91
CA GLY A 268 0.15 -3.94 8.47
C GLY A 268 0.31 -5.21 7.64
N LEU A 269 0.93 -5.07 6.48
CA LEU A 269 1.04 -6.12 5.47
C LEU A 269 2.10 -7.14 5.88
N THR A 270 1.70 -8.39 6.03
CA THR A 270 2.65 -9.50 6.14
C THR A 270 3.36 -9.68 4.80
N LEU A 271 4.70 -9.60 4.81
CA LEU A 271 5.53 -9.74 3.62
C LEU A 271 6.02 -11.19 3.48
N THR A 272 5.93 -11.73 2.27
CA THR A 272 6.57 -13.00 1.90
C THR A 272 7.77 -12.73 0.99
N PRO A 273 8.84 -13.56 1.06
CA PRO A 273 9.97 -13.42 0.18
C PRO A 273 9.55 -13.45 -1.31
N SER A 274 10.06 -12.50 -2.08
CA SER A 274 9.72 -12.33 -3.51
C SER A 274 10.52 -13.22 -4.46
N ASN A 275 11.52 -13.93 -3.95
CA ASN A 275 12.41 -14.85 -4.66
C ASN A 275 12.95 -15.92 -3.69
N THR A 276 13.76 -16.84 -4.20
CA THR A 276 14.49 -17.84 -3.39
C THR A 276 15.98 -17.50 -3.25
N PRO A 277 16.70 -18.13 -2.29
CA PRO A 277 18.16 -18.02 -2.18
C PRO A 277 18.90 -18.35 -3.48
N GLU A 278 18.46 -19.39 -4.19
CA GLU A 278 19.07 -19.84 -5.46
C GLU A 278 18.88 -18.81 -6.57
N GLU A 279 17.70 -18.19 -6.64
CA GLU A 279 17.42 -17.10 -7.59
C GLU A 279 18.29 -15.86 -7.31
N ALA A 280 18.51 -15.52 -6.04
CA ALA A 280 19.41 -14.44 -5.65
C ALA A 280 20.86 -14.72 -6.07
N GLN A 281 21.34 -15.95 -5.82
CA GLN A 281 22.68 -16.37 -6.23
C GLN A 281 22.83 -16.37 -7.76
N ALA A 282 21.84 -16.85 -8.49
CA ALA A 282 21.86 -16.88 -9.95
C ALA A 282 21.86 -15.46 -10.55
N ALA A 283 21.14 -14.52 -9.93
CA ALA A 283 21.11 -13.12 -10.36
C ALA A 283 22.47 -12.43 -10.20
N ALA A 284 23.24 -12.76 -9.16
CA ALA A 284 24.57 -12.20 -8.91
C ALA A 284 25.67 -12.69 -9.86
N LYS A 285 25.42 -13.77 -10.62
CA LYS A 285 26.36 -14.37 -11.58
C LYS A 285 26.18 -13.89 -13.03
N LYS A 286 25.22 -13.01 -13.28
CA LYS A 286 24.91 -12.45 -14.61
C LYS A 286 25.51 -11.07 -14.78
#